data_AF-A0A9E5K5A8-F1
#
_entry.id   AF-A0A9E5K5A8-F1
#
_cell.length_a   1.000
_cell.length_b   1.000
_cell.length_c   1.000
_cell.angle_alpha   90.00
_cell.angle_beta   90.00
_cell.angle_gamma   90.00
#
_symmetry.space_group_name_H-M   'P 1'
#
loop_
_entity.id
_entity.type
_entity.pdbx_description
1 polymer ?
#
loop_
_entity_poly.entity_id
_entity_poly.type
_entity_poly.pdbx_seq_one_letter_code
_entity_poly.pdbx_strand_id
1 'polypeptide(L)'
;MFNYQIDVLSALTDSDISEFEELDIDELTVLTEQIKWINSEPSKRHKNKIDNYVLKPYSKLSLGEFIDLEHYFSNNYLDHFCHILALLYRRTSKNVYGDDIIEPYEYSPRDRLDWYLDYKITDVYGLIPEYIKFRENFTNTYTNLLVDVVPDDEVLEDADEIKEQKKKQEKQKFAWESTIMSLCNNDLSKFNDILDMSVVLVFNILGMKKTLD
;
A
#
# COMPACT_ATOMS: atom_id res chain seq x y z
N MET A 1 -2.87 -27.40 -16.12
CA MET A 1 -3.95 -26.68 -16.85
C MET A 1 -5.31 -27.18 -16.37
N PHE A 2 -5.59 -28.48 -16.43
CA PHE A 2 -6.80 -29.12 -15.89
C PHE A 2 -7.05 -28.82 -14.40
N ASN A 3 -6.08 -29.12 -13.52
CA ASN A 3 -6.24 -28.86 -12.07
C ASN A 3 -6.45 -27.37 -11.75
N TYR A 4 -5.81 -26.46 -12.49
CA TYR A 4 -6.01 -25.02 -12.30
C TYR A 4 -7.45 -24.58 -12.63
N GLN A 5 -8.05 -25.14 -13.69
CA GLN A 5 -9.44 -24.84 -14.05
C GLN A 5 -10.42 -25.32 -12.98
N ILE A 6 -10.16 -26.50 -12.42
CA ILE A 6 -10.93 -27.07 -11.32
C ILE A 6 -10.79 -26.22 -10.04
N ASP A 7 -9.57 -25.88 -9.65
CA ASP A 7 -9.30 -25.04 -8.47
C ASP A 7 -10.02 -23.69 -8.56
N VAL A 8 -9.98 -23.07 -9.74
CA VAL A 8 -10.66 -21.79 -10.00
C VAL A 8 -12.18 -21.94 -9.89
N LEU A 9 -12.77 -22.97 -10.51
CA LEU A 9 -14.22 -23.17 -10.47
C LEU A 9 -14.70 -23.47 -9.06
N SER A 10 -14.00 -24.35 -8.34
CA SER A 10 -14.26 -24.67 -6.93
C SER A 10 -14.21 -23.41 -6.05
N ALA A 11 -13.15 -22.60 -6.18
CA ALA A 11 -13.02 -21.36 -5.41
C ALA A 11 -14.11 -20.31 -5.73
N LEU A 12 -14.57 -20.21 -6.99
CA LEU A 12 -15.58 -19.23 -7.39
C LEU A 12 -17.01 -19.63 -7.02
N THR A 13 -17.28 -20.93 -6.97
CA THR A 13 -18.62 -21.47 -6.72
C THR A 13 -18.83 -21.91 -5.28
N ASP A 14 -17.76 -21.96 -4.48
CA ASP A 14 -17.76 -22.53 -3.13
C ASP A 14 -18.22 -24.01 -3.12
N SER A 15 -17.87 -24.73 -4.19
CA SER A 15 -18.14 -26.17 -4.39
C SER A 15 -16.87 -27.00 -4.18
N ASP A 16 -17.04 -28.28 -3.82
CA ASP A 16 -15.92 -29.21 -3.65
C ASP A 16 -15.26 -29.55 -5.01
N ILE A 17 -13.94 -29.74 -4.98
CA ILE A 17 -13.12 -30.09 -6.16
C ILE A 17 -13.65 -31.35 -6.86
N SER A 18 -14.14 -32.34 -6.11
CA SER A 18 -14.68 -33.59 -6.65
C SER A 18 -15.87 -33.40 -7.58
N GLU A 19 -16.66 -32.32 -7.41
CA GLU A 19 -17.79 -32.02 -8.31
C GLU A 19 -17.32 -31.66 -9.73
N PHE A 20 -16.08 -31.18 -9.88
CA PHE A 20 -15.50 -30.77 -11.15
C PHE A 20 -14.53 -31.81 -11.74
N GLU A 21 -14.04 -32.76 -10.94
CA GLU A 21 -13.22 -33.88 -11.41
C GLU A 21 -14.03 -34.88 -12.26
N GLU A 22 -15.35 -34.91 -12.09
CA GLU A 22 -16.26 -35.74 -12.89
C GLU A 22 -16.54 -35.16 -14.29
N LEU A 23 -16.23 -33.89 -14.53
CA LEU A 23 -16.44 -33.21 -15.80
C LEU A 23 -15.33 -33.51 -16.81
N ASP A 24 -15.70 -33.59 -18.08
CA ASP A 24 -14.70 -33.74 -19.14
C ASP A 24 -13.97 -32.41 -19.47
N ILE A 25 -12.89 -32.52 -20.24
CA ILE A 25 -12.06 -31.35 -20.62
C ILE A 25 -12.86 -30.32 -21.42
N ASP A 26 -13.80 -30.75 -22.25
CA ASP A 26 -14.59 -29.86 -23.10
C ASP A 26 -15.61 -29.08 -22.25
N GLU A 27 -16.26 -29.75 -21.30
CA GLU A 27 -17.18 -29.15 -20.32
C GLU A 27 -16.46 -28.14 -19.40
N LEU A 28 -15.30 -28.50 -18.86
CA LEU A 28 -14.48 -27.58 -18.07
C LEU A 28 -14.00 -26.39 -18.89
N THR A 29 -13.67 -26.60 -20.17
CA THR A 29 -13.29 -25.51 -21.06
C THR A 29 -14.47 -24.56 -21.26
N VAL A 30 -15.67 -25.07 -21.54
CA VAL A 30 -16.89 -24.25 -21.70
C VAL A 30 -17.20 -23.44 -20.43
N LEU A 31 -17.07 -24.03 -19.24
CA LEU A 31 -17.28 -23.32 -17.98
C LEU A 31 -16.21 -22.25 -17.75
N THR A 32 -14.94 -22.58 -17.99
CA THR A 32 -13.85 -21.62 -17.81
C THR A 32 -13.85 -20.48 -18.83
N GLU A 33 -14.42 -20.68 -20.01
CA GLU A 33 -14.63 -19.61 -20.98
C GLU A 33 -15.62 -18.53 -20.49
N GLN A 34 -16.56 -18.88 -19.62
CA GLN A 34 -17.51 -17.92 -19.04
C GLN A 34 -16.86 -17.02 -17.99
N ILE A 35 -15.72 -17.43 -17.43
CA ILE A 35 -14.97 -16.71 -16.41
C ILE A 35 -13.63 -16.15 -16.92
N LYS A 36 -13.54 -15.85 -18.23
CA LYS A 36 -12.35 -15.24 -18.85
C LYS A 36 -11.82 -13.99 -18.12
N TRP A 37 -12.67 -13.31 -17.36
CA TRP A 37 -12.31 -12.17 -16.53
C TRP A 37 -11.25 -12.49 -15.46
N ILE A 38 -11.11 -13.75 -15.01
CA ILE A 38 -10.10 -14.13 -14.01
C ILE A 38 -8.66 -13.96 -14.53
N ASN A 39 -8.48 -14.00 -15.86
CA ASN A 39 -7.18 -13.83 -16.49
C ASN A 39 -6.80 -12.35 -16.67
N SER A 40 -7.65 -11.42 -16.21
CA SER A 40 -7.44 -9.99 -16.30
C SER A 40 -7.46 -9.36 -14.92
N GLU A 41 -6.62 -8.34 -14.71
CA GLU A 41 -6.70 -7.54 -13.49
C GLU A 41 -8.09 -6.91 -13.33
N PRO A 42 -8.59 -6.75 -12.09
CA PRO A 42 -9.81 -6.01 -11.83
C PRO A 42 -9.75 -4.59 -12.38
N SER A 43 -10.93 -3.96 -12.52
CA SER A 43 -11.03 -2.61 -13.04
C SER A 43 -10.09 -1.64 -12.32
N LYS A 44 -9.43 -0.77 -13.08
CA LYS A 44 -8.64 0.34 -12.53
C LYS A 44 -9.50 1.45 -11.91
N ARG A 45 -10.83 1.32 -12.00
CA ARG A 45 -11.77 2.22 -11.35
C ARG A 45 -11.90 1.83 -9.89
N HIS A 46 -12.06 2.82 -9.04
CA HIS A 46 -12.41 2.64 -7.64
C HIS A 46 -13.44 3.70 -7.25
N LYS A 47 -14.15 3.49 -6.15
CA LYS A 47 -15.15 4.43 -5.63
C LYS A 47 -14.54 5.32 -4.57
N ASN A 48 -14.67 6.64 -4.72
CA ASN A 48 -14.26 7.58 -3.68
C ASN A 48 -15.07 7.44 -2.36
N LYS A 49 -16.27 6.85 -2.44
CA LYS A 49 -17.13 6.60 -1.28
C LYS A 49 -17.72 5.20 -1.37
N ILE A 50 -17.61 4.45 -0.29
CA ILE A 50 -18.15 3.11 -0.13
C ILE A 50 -18.95 3.12 1.17
N ASP A 51 -20.28 3.06 1.08
CA ASP A 51 -21.19 3.23 2.21
C ASP A 51 -20.86 4.46 3.08
N ASN A 52 -20.33 4.20 4.29
CA ASN A 52 -19.97 5.20 5.31
C ASN A 52 -18.49 5.55 5.30
N TYR A 53 -17.73 5.00 4.36
CA TYR A 53 -16.30 5.21 4.21
C TYR A 53 -16.00 6.11 3.01
N VAL A 54 -15.08 7.04 3.20
CA VAL A 54 -14.58 7.96 2.17
C VAL A 54 -13.09 7.73 2.00
N LEU A 55 -12.67 7.66 0.74
CA LEU A 55 -11.26 7.57 0.37
C LEU A 55 -10.56 8.87 0.73
N LYS A 56 -9.51 8.78 1.55
CA LYS A 56 -8.65 9.91 1.87
C LYS A 56 -7.79 10.25 0.64
N PRO A 57 -7.78 11.51 0.16
CA PRO A 57 -6.91 11.91 -0.94
C PRO A 57 -5.43 11.75 -0.57
N TYR A 58 -4.61 11.18 -1.48
CA TYR A 58 -3.18 10.94 -1.21
C TYR A 58 -2.39 12.21 -0.88
N SER A 59 -2.78 13.36 -1.44
CA SER A 59 -2.17 14.67 -1.13
C SER A 59 -2.37 15.12 0.31
N LYS A 60 -3.31 14.52 1.04
CA LYS A 60 -3.62 14.82 2.45
C LYS A 60 -3.09 13.75 3.41
N LEU A 61 -2.27 12.80 2.94
CA LEU A 61 -1.66 11.80 3.80
C LEU A 61 -0.73 12.46 4.82
N SER A 62 -0.79 11.99 6.07
CA SER A 62 0.23 12.32 7.06
C SER A 62 1.49 11.47 6.83
N LEU A 63 2.61 11.86 7.45
CA LEU A 63 3.86 11.13 7.33
C LEU A 63 3.71 9.70 7.87
N GLY A 64 3.06 9.51 9.01
CA GLY A 64 2.82 8.18 9.58
C GLY A 64 2.01 7.27 8.66
N GLU A 65 0.92 7.80 8.09
CA GLU A 65 0.10 7.08 7.12
C GLU A 65 0.90 6.68 5.87
N PHE A 66 1.75 7.57 5.37
CA PHE A 66 2.61 7.30 4.23
C PHE A 66 3.65 6.21 4.53
N ILE A 67 4.28 6.24 5.71
CA ILE A 67 5.24 5.21 6.14
C ILE A 67 4.58 3.84 6.21
N ASP A 68 3.38 3.75 6.78
CA ASP A 68 2.62 2.51 6.85
C ASP A 68 2.25 1.99 5.45
N LEU A 69 1.84 2.87 4.53
CA LEU A 69 1.61 2.50 3.14
C LEU A 69 2.89 1.99 2.48
N GLU A 70 4.03 2.68 2.63
CA GLU A 70 5.30 2.21 2.07
C GLU A 70 5.71 0.84 2.63
N HIS A 71 5.43 0.58 3.91
CA HIS A 71 5.64 -0.73 4.52
C HIS A 71 4.78 -1.81 3.85
N TYR A 72 3.47 -1.59 3.71
CA TYR A 72 2.57 -2.57 3.07
C TYR A 72 2.88 -2.77 1.59
N PHE A 73 3.25 -1.71 0.88
CA PHE A 73 3.60 -1.80 -0.55
C PHE A 73 4.95 -2.50 -0.79
N SER A 74 5.91 -2.34 0.12
CA SER A 74 7.21 -3.04 0.06
C SER A 74 7.09 -4.51 0.47
N ASN A 75 6.16 -4.85 1.36
CA ASN A 75 5.97 -6.21 1.90
C ASN A 75 4.81 -6.97 1.23
N ASN A 76 4.71 -6.95 -0.09
CA ASN A 76 3.61 -7.57 -0.85
C ASN A 76 2.23 -6.92 -0.59
N TYR A 77 1.91 -5.90 -1.38
CA TYR A 77 0.65 -5.15 -1.28
C TYR A 77 -0.61 -6.01 -1.47
N LEU A 78 -0.51 -7.18 -2.13
CA LEU A 78 -1.66 -8.08 -2.32
C LEU A 78 -2.06 -8.74 -1.01
N ASP A 79 -1.09 -9.26 -0.25
CA ASP A 79 -1.33 -9.85 1.07
C ASP A 79 -1.81 -8.80 2.08
N HIS A 80 -1.37 -7.56 1.90
CA HIS A 80 -1.74 -6.43 2.72
C HIS A 80 -2.89 -5.58 2.16
N PHE A 81 -3.65 -6.09 1.18
CA PHE A 81 -4.69 -5.31 0.50
C PHE A 81 -5.72 -4.74 1.48
N CYS A 82 -6.23 -5.55 2.41
CA CYS A 82 -7.19 -5.08 3.43
C CYS A 82 -6.57 -4.06 4.41
N HIS A 83 -5.26 -4.12 4.65
CA HIS A 83 -4.57 -3.13 5.49
C HIS A 83 -4.53 -1.77 4.80
N ILE A 84 -4.24 -1.78 3.49
CA ILE A 84 -4.24 -0.58 2.64
C ILE A 84 -5.65 0.03 2.60
N LEU A 85 -6.69 -0.80 2.44
CA LEU A 85 -8.09 -0.34 2.51
C LEU A 85 -8.42 0.31 3.85
N ALA A 86 -8.07 -0.33 4.97
CA ALA A 86 -8.35 0.20 6.30
C ALA A 86 -7.63 1.51 6.61
N LEU A 87 -6.49 1.77 5.97
CA LEU A 87 -5.75 3.02 6.11
C LEU A 87 -6.36 4.15 5.27
N LEU A 88 -6.74 3.85 4.02
CA LEU A 88 -7.19 4.83 3.03
C LEU A 88 -8.69 5.14 3.10
N TYR A 89 -9.54 4.13 3.30
CA TYR A 89 -10.97 4.31 3.50
C TYR A 89 -11.27 4.59 4.97
N ARG A 90 -11.89 5.74 5.21
CA ARG A 90 -12.12 6.23 6.57
C ARG A 90 -13.56 6.61 6.79
N ARG A 91 -14.03 6.41 8.01
CA ARG A 91 -15.36 6.84 8.39
C ARG A 91 -15.41 8.36 8.34
N THR A 92 -16.56 8.88 7.93
CA THR A 92 -16.85 10.30 8.05
C THR A 92 -17.86 10.55 9.17
N SER A 93 -17.65 11.65 9.88
CA SER A 93 -18.57 12.16 10.89
C SER A 93 -18.94 13.59 10.53
N LYS A 94 -20.12 14.06 10.95
CA LYS A 94 -20.51 15.45 10.73
C LYS A 94 -20.07 16.28 11.91
N ASN A 95 -19.42 17.40 11.64
CA ASN A 95 -19.09 18.39 12.65
C ASN A 95 -20.34 19.17 13.10
N VAL A 96 -20.16 20.08 14.07
CA VAL A 96 -21.24 20.95 14.59
C VAL A 96 -21.84 21.84 13.48
N TYR A 97 -21.09 22.10 12.41
CA TYR A 97 -21.48 22.91 11.26
C TYR A 97 -22.10 22.08 10.11
N GLY A 98 -22.15 20.76 10.23
CA GLY A 98 -22.66 19.84 9.23
C GLY A 98 -21.65 19.40 8.15
N ASP A 99 -20.38 19.81 8.24
CA ASP A 99 -19.32 19.38 7.31
C ASP A 99 -18.83 17.97 7.65
N ASP A 100 -18.46 17.21 6.61
CA ASP A 100 -17.88 15.88 6.75
C ASP A 100 -16.42 15.97 7.22
N ILE A 101 -16.15 15.49 8.43
CA ILE A 101 -14.82 15.27 8.99
C ILE A 101 -14.44 13.80 8.78
N ILE A 102 -13.27 13.60 8.18
CA ILE A 102 -12.64 12.28 8.06
C ILE A 102 -12.05 11.88 9.41
N GLU A 103 -12.28 10.63 9.83
CA GLU A 103 -11.73 10.06 11.05
C GLU A 103 -10.19 10.23 11.17
N PRO A 104 -9.68 10.66 12.34
CA PRO A 104 -8.25 10.79 12.58
C PRO A 104 -7.56 9.42 12.63
N TYR A 105 -6.25 9.39 12.40
CA TYR A 105 -5.45 8.15 12.38
C TYR A 105 -4.99 7.74 13.78
N GLU A 106 -5.95 7.51 14.68
CA GLU A 106 -5.70 7.10 16.07
C GLU A 106 -6.01 5.60 16.31
N TYR A 107 -6.16 4.83 15.23
CA TYR A 107 -6.57 3.43 15.25
C TYR A 107 -5.55 2.54 14.53
N SER A 108 -5.53 1.24 14.84
CA SER A 108 -4.74 0.28 14.07
C SER A 108 -5.52 -0.22 12.85
N PRO A 109 -4.96 -0.17 11.62
CA PRO A 109 -5.59 -0.79 10.45
C PRO A 109 -5.86 -2.28 10.61
N ARG A 110 -5.07 -2.97 11.44
CA ARG A 110 -5.18 -4.43 11.69
C ARG A 110 -6.49 -4.83 12.35
N ASP A 111 -7.07 -3.95 13.17
CA ASP A 111 -8.31 -4.24 13.89
C ASP A 111 -9.56 -4.15 12.99
N ARG A 112 -9.39 -3.70 11.74
CA ARG A 112 -10.47 -3.33 10.83
C ARG A 112 -10.43 -4.06 9.49
N LEU A 113 -9.55 -5.05 9.33
CA LEU A 113 -9.35 -5.76 8.07
C LEU A 113 -10.65 -6.43 7.60
N ASP A 114 -11.34 -7.09 8.53
CA ASP A 114 -12.55 -7.86 8.26
C ASP A 114 -13.68 -6.99 7.70
N TRP A 115 -13.69 -5.68 7.99
CA TRP A 115 -14.72 -4.76 7.52
C TRP A 115 -14.70 -4.58 6.00
N TYR A 116 -13.61 -4.95 5.35
CA TYR A 116 -13.43 -4.76 3.92
C TYR A 116 -13.58 -6.05 3.09
N LEU A 117 -13.74 -7.20 3.74
CA LEU A 117 -13.89 -8.49 3.06
C LEU A 117 -15.22 -8.59 2.31
N ASP A 118 -16.25 -7.88 2.76
CA ASP A 118 -17.58 -7.90 2.14
C ASP A 118 -17.69 -7.00 0.90
N TYR A 119 -16.68 -6.16 0.62
CA TYR A 119 -16.72 -5.24 -0.50
C TYR A 119 -16.23 -5.88 -1.80
N LYS A 120 -16.91 -5.54 -2.89
CA LYS A 120 -16.55 -6.01 -4.23
C LYS A 120 -15.18 -5.50 -4.61
N ILE A 121 -14.26 -6.40 -4.96
CA ILE A 121 -12.90 -6.06 -5.38
C ILE A 121 -12.86 -5.04 -6.51
N THR A 122 -13.84 -5.06 -7.43
CA THR A 122 -13.97 -4.12 -8.54
C THR A 122 -14.27 -2.68 -8.14
N ASP A 123 -14.75 -2.44 -6.90
CA ASP A 123 -15.02 -1.11 -6.37
C ASP A 123 -13.80 -0.50 -5.67
N VAL A 124 -12.82 -1.32 -5.29
CA VAL A 124 -11.68 -0.91 -4.47
C VAL A 124 -10.33 -1.08 -5.15
N TYR A 125 -10.12 -2.12 -5.96
CA TYR A 125 -8.81 -2.49 -6.49
C TYR A 125 -8.11 -1.36 -7.25
N GLY A 126 -8.87 -0.52 -7.96
CA GLY A 126 -8.34 0.62 -8.70
C GLY A 126 -7.51 1.64 -7.88
N LEU A 127 -7.56 1.60 -6.54
CA LEU A 127 -6.70 2.43 -5.69
C LEU A 127 -5.23 2.00 -5.74
N ILE A 128 -4.94 0.70 -5.95
CA ILE A 128 -3.58 0.17 -5.96
C ILE A 128 -2.75 0.77 -7.11
N PRO A 129 -3.18 0.67 -8.38
CA PRO A 129 -2.45 1.30 -9.47
C PRO A 129 -2.42 2.83 -9.36
N GLU A 130 -3.42 3.44 -8.73
CA GLU A 130 -3.43 4.88 -8.51
C GLU A 130 -2.39 5.32 -7.46
N TYR A 131 -2.28 4.59 -6.36
CA TYR A 131 -1.25 4.83 -5.35
C TYR A 131 0.15 4.57 -5.90
N ILE A 132 0.35 3.50 -6.69
CA ILE A 132 1.64 3.23 -7.36
C ILE A 132 2.04 4.45 -8.22
N LYS A 133 1.10 4.99 -9.01
CA LYS A 133 1.36 6.20 -9.80
C LYS A 133 1.64 7.43 -8.92
N PHE A 134 0.92 7.59 -7.81
CA PHE A 134 1.21 8.65 -6.84
C PHE A 134 2.62 8.52 -6.27
N ARG A 135 3.01 7.31 -5.86
CA ARG A 135 4.33 6.97 -5.32
C ARG A 135 5.43 7.27 -6.33
N GLU A 136 5.27 6.85 -7.59
CA GLU A 136 6.22 7.17 -8.66
C GLU A 136 6.41 8.68 -8.83
N ASN A 137 5.32 9.45 -8.89
CA ASN A 137 5.38 10.91 -8.98
C ASN A 137 6.03 11.54 -7.74
N PHE A 138 5.71 11.01 -6.55
CA PHE A 138 6.28 11.47 -5.29
C PHE A 138 7.79 11.24 -5.26
N THR A 139 8.24 10.01 -5.57
CA THR A 139 9.66 9.66 -5.66
C THR A 139 10.37 10.54 -6.68
N ASN A 140 9.79 10.73 -7.87
CA ASN A 140 10.36 11.60 -8.92
C ASN A 140 10.51 13.06 -8.47
N THR A 141 9.57 13.57 -7.68
CA THR A 141 9.60 14.95 -7.14
C THR A 141 10.72 15.10 -6.11
N TYR A 142 10.92 14.08 -5.29
CA TYR A 142 11.88 14.09 -4.18
C TYR A 142 13.12 13.22 -4.44
N THR A 143 13.43 12.92 -5.71
CA THR A 143 14.58 12.08 -6.11
C THR A 143 15.87 12.56 -5.45
N ASN A 144 16.09 13.87 -5.43
CA ASN A 144 17.28 14.48 -4.82
C ASN A 144 17.41 14.22 -3.31
N LEU A 145 16.33 13.84 -2.63
CA LEU A 145 16.31 13.46 -1.21
C LEU A 145 16.45 11.95 -1.00
N LEU A 146 16.05 11.13 -1.99
CA LEU A 146 15.90 9.69 -1.88
C LEU A 146 17.04 8.88 -2.54
N VAL A 147 17.88 9.50 -3.38
CA VAL A 147 19.00 8.81 -4.04
C VAL A 147 20.17 8.64 -3.08
N ASP A 148 20.06 7.62 -2.23
CA ASP A 148 21.18 6.87 -1.64
C ASP A 148 20.85 5.36 -1.65
N VAL A 149 20.04 4.91 -2.60
CA VAL A 149 19.73 3.49 -2.79
C VAL A 149 20.72 2.92 -3.80
N VAL A 150 21.78 2.27 -3.28
CA VAL A 150 22.64 1.41 -4.10
C VAL A 150 21.80 0.18 -4.49
N PRO A 151 21.66 -0.16 -5.78
CA PRO A 151 20.92 -1.34 -6.20
C PRO A 151 21.57 -2.62 -5.66
N ASP A 152 20.75 -3.55 -5.18
CA ASP A 152 21.16 -4.83 -4.54
C ASP A 152 21.82 -5.83 -5.50
N ASP A 153 21.83 -5.55 -6.82
CA ASP A 153 22.25 -6.50 -7.86
C ASP A 153 23.74 -6.44 -8.26
N GLU A 154 24.56 -5.62 -7.60
CA GLU A 154 26.02 -5.71 -7.80
C GLU A 154 26.60 -6.87 -6.98
N VAL A 155 27.02 -7.93 -7.67
CA VAL A 155 27.80 -9.02 -7.09
C VAL A 155 29.20 -8.47 -6.77
N LEU A 156 29.40 -8.00 -5.54
CA LEU A 156 30.68 -7.46 -5.08
C LEU A 156 31.59 -8.61 -4.62
N GLU A 157 32.78 -8.71 -5.20
CA GLU A 157 33.78 -9.74 -4.87
C GLU A 157 34.66 -9.35 -3.67
N ASP A 158 34.70 -8.06 -3.29
CA ASP A 158 35.57 -7.54 -2.24
C ASP A 158 34.91 -7.50 -0.84
N ALA A 159 35.60 -8.07 0.15
CA ALA A 159 35.11 -8.19 1.53
C ALA A 159 34.85 -6.85 2.22
N ASP A 160 35.57 -5.79 1.85
CA ASP A 160 35.36 -4.43 2.36
C ASP A 160 34.12 -3.78 1.73
N GLU A 161 33.85 -4.04 0.45
CA GLU A 161 32.66 -3.54 -0.24
C GLU A 161 31.38 -4.25 0.24
N ILE A 162 31.44 -5.56 0.53
CA ILE A 162 30.36 -6.31 1.20
C ILE A 162 30.07 -5.72 2.58
N LYS A 163 31.10 -5.31 3.32
CA LYS A 163 30.96 -4.71 4.66
C LYS A 163 30.36 -3.30 4.58
N GLU A 164 30.67 -2.56 3.51
CA GLU A 164 30.09 -1.24 3.25
C GLU A 164 28.63 -1.33 2.77
N GLN A 165 28.30 -2.29 1.90
CA GLN A 165 26.91 -2.62 1.52
C GLN A 165 26.08 -3.04 2.74
N LYS A 166 26.58 -3.94 3.59
CA LYS A 166 25.89 -4.32 4.83
C LYS A 166 25.62 -3.12 5.74
N LYS A 167 26.58 -2.21 5.88
CA LYS A 167 26.37 -0.95 6.63
C LYS A 167 25.33 -0.04 5.96
N LYS A 168 25.26 0.01 4.63
CA LYS A 168 24.25 0.77 3.90
C LYS A 168 22.86 0.14 4.05
N GLN A 169 22.75 -1.18 3.95
CA GLN A 169 21.51 -1.94 4.22
C GLN A 169 21.04 -1.77 5.67
N GLU A 170 21.96 -1.82 6.65
CA GLU A 170 21.64 -1.54 8.05
C GLU A 170 21.14 -0.11 8.27
N LYS A 171 21.67 0.88 7.53
CA LYS A 171 21.18 2.27 7.55
C LYS A 171 19.80 2.39 6.90
N GLN A 172 19.55 1.66 5.81
CA GLN A 172 18.24 1.65 5.14
C GLN A 172 17.14 1.09 6.05
N LYS A 173 17.46 0.08 6.87
CA LYS A 173 16.51 -0.51 7.84
C LYS A 173 15.89 0.53 8.78
N PHE A 174 16.63 1.58 9.12
CA PHE A 174 16.18 2.65 10.01
C PHE A 174 16.04 3.99 9.30
N ALA A 175 15.82 3.98 7.98
CA ALA A 175 15.79 5.20 7.17
C ALA A 175 14.68 6.17 7.63
N TRP A 176 13.49 5.65 7.90
CA TRP A 176 12.36 6.46 8.36
C TRP A 176 12.58 6.98 9.78
N GLU A 177 13.02 6.13 10.69
CA GLU A 177 13.32 6.49 12.08
C GLU A 177 14.43 7.54 12.15
N SER A 178 15.48 7.40 11.34
CA SER A 178 16.57 8.38 11.20
C SER A 178 16.05 9.72 10.67
N THR A 179 15.18 9.68 9.65
CA THR A 179 14.57 10.88 9.06
C THR A 179 13.71 11.61 10.09
N ILE A 180 12.86 10.89 10.82
CA ILE A 180 12.03 11.46 11.88
C ILE A 180 12.90 12.02 13.01
N MET A 181 13.93 11.30 13.44
CA MET A 181 14.84 11.76 14.50
C MET A 181 15.57 13.06 14.12
N SER A 182 15.98 13.18 12.86
CA SER A 182 16.57 14.40 12.29
C SER A 182 15.61 15.58 12.31
N LEU A 183 14.33 15.35 12.01
CA LEU A 183 13.28 16.36 12.07
C LEU A 183 12.90 16.74 13.50
N CYS A 184 12.96 15.80 14.43
CA CYS A 184 12.73 16.01 15.86
C CYS A 184 13.86 16.79 16.57
N ASN A 185 15.02 17.01 15.94
CA ASN A 185 16.23 17.46 16.63
C ASN A 185 16.58 16.58 17.85
N ASN A 186 16.41 15.26 17.73
CA ASN A 186 16.54 14.29 18.83
C ASN A 186 15.57 14.45 20.01
N ASP A 187 14.52 15.27 19.88
CA ASP A 187 13.47 15.42 20.87
C ASP A 187 12.29 14.49 20.58
N LEU A 188 12.26 13.35 21.28
CA LEU A 188 11.22 12.32 21.12
C LEU A 188 9.81 12.82 21.45
N SER A 189 9.66 13.90 22.21
CA SER A 189 8.33 14.43 22.54
C SER A 189 7.57 14.95 21.32
N LYS A 190 8.29 15.30 20.25
CA LYS A 190 7.75 15.82 18.98
C LYS A 190 7.44 14.73 17.96
N PHE A 191 7.65 13.47 18.31
CA PHE A 191 7.56 12.35 17.38
C PHE A 191 6.15 12.24 16.78
N ASN A 192 5.11 12.24 17.63
CA ASN A 192 3.73 12.15 17.18
C ASN A 192 3.33 13.36 16.33
N ASP A 193 3.75 14.56 16.74
CA ASP A 193 3.48 15.80 15.99
C ASP A 193 4.03 15.70 14.56
N ILE A 194 5.22 15.15 14.37
CA ILE A 194 5.84 14.99 13.04
C ILE A 194 5.15 13.89 12.23
N LEU A 195 4.73 12.80 12.87
CA LEU A 195 3.97 11.74 12.18
C LEU A 195 2.62 12.24 11.65
N ASP A 196 1.98 13.18 12.37
CA ASP A 196 0.70 13.76 11.99
C ASP A 196 0.83 14.88 10.93
N MET A 197 2.03 15.39 10.68
CA MET A 197 2.28 16.37 9.62
C MET A 197 2.03 15.77 8.24
N SER A 198 1.57 16.62 7.31
CA SER A 198 1.43 16.23 5.90
C SER A 198 2.76 15.75 5.32
N VAL A 199 2.77 14.59 4.67
CA VAL A 199 3.97 14.01 4.05
C VAL A 199 4.61 14.97 3.04
N VAL A 200 3.80 15.66 2.24
CA VAL A 200 4.26 16.64 1.26
C VAL A 200 4.98 17.80 1.94
N LEU A 201 4.44 18.28 3.06
CA LEU A 201 5.07 19.36 3.83
C LEU A 201 6.42 18.93 4.41
N VAL A 202 6.48 17.73 5.00
CA VAL A 202 7.72 17.18 5.58
C VAL A 202 8.81 17.09 4.51
N PHE A 203 8.51 16.53 3.35
CA PHE A 203 9.48 16.39 2.27
C PHE A 203 9.89 17.73 1.64
N ASN A 204 8.97 18.71 1.57
CA ASN A 204 9.32 20.07 1.17
C ASN A 204 10.31 20.73 2.16
N ILE A 205 10.11 20.53 3.47
CA ILE A 205 11.02 21.04 4.51
C ILE A 205 12.39 20.35 4.41
N LEU A 206 12.43 19.03 4.20
CA LEU A 206 13.68 18.30 3.97
C LEU A 206 14.41 18.80 2.72
N GLY A 207 13.67 19.05 1.64
CA GLY A 207 14.19 19.67 0.42
C GLY A 207 14.83 21.03 0.70
N MET A 208 14.11 21.91 1.39
CA MET A 208 14.61 23.22 1.79
C MET A 208 15.87 23.12 2.66
N LYS A 209 15.88 22.24 3.67
CA LYS A 209 17.05 22.04 4.55
C LYS A 209 18.28 21.61 3.75
N LYS A 210 18.14 20.64 2.85
CA LYS A 210 19.24 20.18 1.97
C LYS A 210 19.74 21.26 1.01
N THR A 211 18.92 22.23 0.62
CA THR A 211 19.36 23.36 -0.21
C THR A 211 20.02 24.49 0.57
N LEU A 212 19.79 24.58 1.88
CA LEU A 212 20.32 25.64 2.74
C LEU A 212 21.58 25.22 3.53
N ASP A 213 21.73 23.91 3.78
CA ASP A 213 22.97 23.28 4.28
C ASP A 213 24.03 23.17 3.17
#